data_AF-A0A1F4DZK4-F1
#
_entry.id   AF-A0A1F4DZK4-F1
#
_cell.length_a   1.000
_cell.length_b   1.000
_cell.length_c   1.000
_cell.angle_alpha   90.00
_cell.angle_beta   90.00
_cell.angle_gamma   90.00
#
_symmetry.space_group_name_H-M   'P 1'
#
loop_
_entity.id
_entity.type
_entity.pdbx_description
1 polymer ?
#
loop_
_entity_poly.entity_id
_entity_poly.type
_entity_poly.pdbx_seq_one_letter_code
_entity_poly.pdbx_strand_id
1 'polypeptide(L)'
;MNEGKPYWLDRKENVTIVYRAVWVVCGLLLLVDPLVHKHEAFGFAEWFGFFGFFGFFACVGLVLTAKALRRVLKRPENYYEH
;
A
#
# COMPACT_ATOMS: atom_id res chain seq x y z
N MET A 1 -9.28 -31.50 15.17
CA MET A 1 -8.64 -30.17 15.35
C MET A 1 -7.34 -30.22 14.55
N ASN A 2 -7.29 -29.59 13.38
CA ASN A 2 -6.08 -29.66 12.54
C ASN A 2 -4.97 -28.87 13.24
N GLU A 3 -3.90 -29.56 13.64
CA GLU A 3 -2.67 -28.96 14.16
C GLU A 3 -1.98 -28.21 13.02
N GLY A 4 -2.42 -26.97 12.78
CA GLY A 4 -1.91 -26.10 11.73
C GLY A 4 -0.46 -25.69 12.04
N LYS A 5 0.44 -26.00 11.11
CA LYS A 5 1.86 -25.63 11.20
C LYS A 5 1.99 -24.12 11.47
N PRO A 6 2.83 -23.67 12.41
CA PRO A 6 3.00 -22.26 12.69
C PRO A 6 3.48 -21.53 11.43
N TYR A 7 2.68 -20.60 10.92
CA TYR A 7 3.01 -19.85 9.71
C TYR A 7 4.13 -18.85 10.01
N TRP A 8 4.99 -18.60 9.02
CA TRP A 8 6.11 -17.68 9.17
C TRP A 8 5.65 -16.24 9.51
N LEU A 9 4.50 -15.80 9.02
CA LEU A 9 3.91 -14.48 9.31
C LEU A 9 3.22 -14.39 10.69
N ASP A 10 3.11 -15.49 11.42
CA ASP A 10 2.54 -15.50 12.78
C ASP A 10 3.54 -14.94 13.82
N ARG A 11 4.83 -14.91 13.46
CA ARG A 11 5.88 -14.28 14.27
C ARG A 11 5.87 -12.77 14.06
N LYS A 12 5.71 -12.02 15.16
CA LYS A 12 5.73 -10.55 15.19
C LYS A 12 7.00 -9.95 14.58
N GLU A 13 8.14 -10.64 14.67
CA GLU A 13 9.39 -10.17 14.06
C GLU A 13 9.30 -10.13 12.53
N ASN A 14 8.73 -11.17 11.90
CA ASN A 14 8.61 -11.26 10.46
C ASN A 14 7.63 -10.23 9.89
N VAL A 15 6.55 -9.96 10.62
CA VAL A 15 5.61 -8.88 10.29
C VAL A 15 6.31 -7.53 10.32
N THR A 16 7.15 -7.27 11.33
CA THR A 16 7.93 -6.03 11.45
C THR A 16 8.93 -5.87 10.29
N ILE A 17 9.55 -6.97 9.85
CA ILE A 17 10.47 -6.97 8.69
C ILE A 17 9.72 -6.59 7.41
N VAL A 18 8.52 -7.14 7.19
CA VAL A 18 7.70 -6.79 6.02
C VAL A 18 7.36 -5.30 6.02
N TYR A 19 6.91 -4.76 7.15
CA TYR A 19 6.62 -3.31 7.25
C TYR A 19 7.86 -2.46 7.00
N ARG A 20 9.02 -2.86 7.55
CA ARG A 20 10.29 -2.14 7.32
C ARG A 20 10.72 -2.20 5.86
N ALA A 21 10.59 -3.36 5.21
CA ALA A 21 10.92 -3.53 3.80
C ALA A 21 10.03 -2.65 2.91
N VAL A 22 8.72 -2.59 3.18
CA VAL A 22 7.80 -1.70 2.47
C VAL A 22 8.20 -0.23 2.64
N TRP A 23 8.49 0.21 3.87
CA TRP A 23 8.96 1.58 4.12
C TRP A 23 10.27 1.91 3.40
N VAL A 24 11.23 0.99 3.39
CA VAL A 24 12.52 1.15 2.71
C VAL A 24 12.33 1.24 1.20
N VAL A 25 11.51 0.37 0.62
CA VAL A 25 11.21 0.39 -0.82
C VAL A 25 10.49 1.68 -1.20
N CYS A 26 9.49 2.12 -0.41
CA CYS A 26 8.85 3.42 -0.64
C CYS A 26 9.84 4.59 -0.58
N GLY A 27 10.74 4.60 0.42
CA GLY A 27 11.79 5.63 0.52
C GLY A 27 12.74 5.61 -0.67
N LEU A 28 13.18 4.44 -1.12
CA LEU A 28 14.03 4.27 -2.31
C LEU A 28 13.35 4.79 -3.57
N LEU A 29 12.07 4.46 -3.79
CA LEU A 29 11.32 4.96 -4.95
C LEU A 29 11.22 6.48 -4.95
N LEU A 30 11.01 7.12 -3.79
CA LEU A 30 11.02 8.58 -3.66
C LEU A 30 12.39 9.20 -3.97
N LEU A 31 13.48 8.53 -3.59
CA LEU A 31 14.85 8.99 -3.88
C LEU A 31 15.24 8.83 -5.34
N VAL A 32 14.60 7.91 -6.08
CA VAL A 32 14.83 7.70 -7.51
C VAL A 32 14.01 8.67 -8.38
N ASP A 33 12.88 9.17 -7.89
CA ASP A 33 12.01 10.15 -8.56
C ASP A 33 12.76 11.40 -9.12
N PRO A 34 13.71 12.04 -8.41
CA PRO A 34 14.42 13.21 -8.93
C PRO A 34 15.44 12.92 -10.03
N LEU A 35 15.80 11.65 -10.25
CA LEU A 35 16.69 11.27 -11.36
C LEU A 35 15.94 11.26 -12.70
N VAL A 36 14.61 11.23 -12.68
CA VAL A 36 13.78 11.20 -13.88
C VAL A 36 13.41 12.62 -14.27
N HIS A 37 14.16 13.21 -15.22
CA HIS A 37 13.80 14.48 -15.83
C HIS A 37 12.55 14.31 -16.68
N LYS A 38 11.37 14.61 -16.12
CA LYS A 38 10.12 14.61 -16.87
C LYS A 38 9.99 15.91 -17.66
N HIS A 39 9.75 15.77 -18.96
CA HIS A 39 9.47 16.89 -19.84
C HIS A 39 7.99 17.28 -19.67
N GLU A 40 7.70 18.05 -18.63
CA GLU A 40 6.35 18.40 -18.22
C GLU A 40 5.91 19.71 -18.88
N ALA A 41 4.74 19.71 -19.55
CA ALA A 41 4.20 20.89 -20.24
C ALA A 41 3.53 21.92 -19.29
N PHE A 42 3.41 21.61 -17.99
CA PHE A 42 2.69 22.42 -17.01
C PHE A 42 3.64 22.91 -15.91
N GLY A 43 3.73 24.23 -15.70
CA GLY A 43 4.67 24.87 -14.76
C GLY A 43 4.50 24.51 -13.27
N PHE A 44 3.45 23.77 -12.90
CA PHE A 44 3.26 23.25 -11.53
C PHE A 44 3.94 21.89 -11.30
N ALA A 45 4.28 21.18 -12.38
CA ALA A 45 4.92 19.87 -12.34
C ALA A 45 6.45 19.93 -12.15
N GLU A 46 7.03 21.14 -12.12
CA GLU A 46 8.44 21.36 -11.75
C GLU A 46 8.71 21.18 -10.24
N TRP A 47 7.68 21.02 -9.40
CA TRP A 47 7.91 20.90 -7.97
C TRP A 47 8.58 19.56 -7.63
N PHE A 48 9.79 19.65 -7.09
CA PHE A 48 10.60 18.51 -6.66
C PHE A 48 9.79 17.52 -5.80
N GLY A 49 9.69 16.27 -6.27
CA GLY A 49 9.01 15.19 -5.56
C GLY A 49 7.49 15.13 -5.76
N PHE A 50 6.89 15.98 -6.61
CA PHE A 50 5.45 15.95 -6.88
C PHE A 50 4.96 14.56 -7.33
N PHE A 51 5.68 13.91 -8.24
CA PHE A 51 5.30 12.59 -8.77
C PHE A 51 5.49 11.47 -7.76
N GLY A 52 6.59 11.50 -7.00
CA GLY A 52 6.82 10.57 -5.90
C GLY A 52 5.71 10.64 -4.84
N PHE A 53 5.36 11.83 -4.38
CA PHE A 53 4.26 12.00 -3.43
C PHE A 53 2.91 11.63 -4.05
N PHE A 54 2.61 12.10 -5.26
CA PHE A 54 1.36 11.79 -5.94
C PHE A 54 1.16 10.29 -6.14
N GLY A 55 2.18 9.59 -6.64
CA GLY A 55 2.15 8.13 -6.82
C GLY A 55 1.99 7.37 -5.50
N PHE A 56 2.68 7.81 -4.44
CA PHE A 56 2.55 7.25 -3.10
C PHE A 56 1.13 7.42 -2.55
N PHE A 57 0.61 8.66 -2.54
CA PHE A 57 -0.73 8.95 -2.03
C PHE A 57 -1.83 8.31 -2.87
N ALA A 58 -1.66 8.24 -4.21
CA ALA A 58 -2.60 7.54 -5.09
C ALA A 58 -2.65 6.04 -4.75
N CYS A 59 -1.49 5.40 -4.56
CA CYS A 59 -1.41 3.99 -4.22
C CYS A 59 -1.98 3.69 -2.83
N VAL A 60 -1.62 4.48 -1.81
CA VAL A 60 -2.20 4.38 -0.46
C VAL A 60 -3.71 4.62 -0.49
N GLY A 61 -4.15 5.65 -1.20
CA GLY A 61 -5.57 5.98 -1.36
C GLY A 61 -6.36 4.84 -1.99
N LEU A 62 -5.82 4.19 -3.02
CA LEU A 62 -6.43 3.03 -3.67
C LEU A 62 -6.61 1.86 -2.69
N VAL A 63 -5.58 1.52 -1.92
CA VAL A 63 -5.64 0.42 -0.94
C VAL A 63 -6.63 0.73 0.18
N LEU A 64 -6.64 1.95 0.70
CA LEU A 64 -7.60 2.39 1.73
C LEU A 64 -9.04 2.35 1.22
N THR A 65 -9.26 2.80 -0.02
CA THR A 65 -10.56 2.76 -0.68
C THR A 65 -11.03 1.32 -0.86
N ALA A 66 -10.17 0.41 -1.33
CA ALA A 66 -10.50 -1.01 -1.45
C ALA A 66 -10.86 -1.64 -0.08
N LYS A 67 -10.14 -1.26 0.99
CA LYS A 67 -10.43 -1.72 2.36
C LYS A 67 -11.75 -1.16 2.88
N ALA A 68 -12.06 0.10 2.60
CA ALA A 68 -13.34 0.71 2.94
C ALA A 68 -14.49 0.04 2.19
N LEU A 69 -14.32 -0.18 0.88
CA LEU A 69 -15.27 -0.90 0.04
C LEU A 69 -15.50 -2.31 0.55
N ARG A 70 -14.45 -3.03 0.97
CA ARG A 70 -14.58 -4.35 1.61
C ARG A 70 -15.45 -4.33 2.87
N ARG A 71 -15.41 -3.24 3.65
CA ARG A 71 -16.25 -3.07 4.85
C ARG A 71 -17.72 -2.83 4.46
N VAL A 72 -17.96 -2.00 3.44
CA VAL A 72 -19.31 -1.73 2.92
C VAL A 72 -19.91 -2.98 2.26
N LEU A 73 -19.10 -3.73 1.52
CA LEU A 73 -19.49 -4.97 0.85
C LEU A 73 -19.59 -6.16 1.81
N LYS A 74 -19.16 -6.02 3.08
CA LYS A 74 -19.25 -7.10 4.06
C LYS A 74 -20.73 -7.34 4.38
N ARG A 75 -21.31 -8.27 3.64
CA ARG A 75 -22.69 -8.74 3.71
C ARG A 75 -22.96 -9.36 5.10
N PRO A 76 -24.15 -9.16 5.68
CA PRO A 76 -24.54 -9.87 6.91
C PRO A 76 -24.50 -11.39 6.69
N GLU A 77 -24.00 -12.11 7.70
CA GLU A 77 -23.75 -13.56 7.66
C GLU A 77 -25.04 -14.41 7.55
N ASN A 78 -26.20 -13.80 7.77
CA ASN A 78 -27.49 -14.48 7.89
C ASN A 78 -28.16 -14.85 6.55
N TYR A 79 -27.42 -14.85 5.44
CA TYR A 79 -28.01 -15.11 4.10
C TYR A 79 -28.14 -16.60 3.75
N TYR A 80 -27.53 -17.50 4.53
CA TYR A 80 -27.60 -18.95 4.30
C TYR A 80 -28.25 -19.74 5.44
N GLU A 81 -28.95 -19.04 6.36
CA GLU A 81 -29.84 -19.68 7.32
C GLU A 81 -31.22 -19.89 6.67
N HIS A 82 -31.30 -20.87 5.77
CA HIS A 82 -32.55 -21.45 5.29
C HIS A 82 -32.42 -22.97 5.22
#